data_AF-A0A940TV41-F1
#
_entry.id   AF-A0A940TV41-F1
#
_cell.length_a   1.000
_cell.length_b   1.000
_cell.length_c   1.000
_cell.angle_alpha   90.00
_cell.angle_beta   90.00
_cell.angle_gamma   90.00
#
_symmetry.space_group_name_H-M   'P 1'
#
loop_
_entity.id
_entity.type
_entity.pdbx_description
1 polymer ?
#
loop_
_entity_poly.entity_id
_entity_poly.type
_entity_poly.pdbx_seq_one_letter_code
_entity_poly.pdbx_strand_id
1 'polypeptide(L)'
;MKRTIWILTGIIVILAVGLVAALLYLGNQPEPTRGVQPIVTVEAMEPDSSVWGENFPNQYSTLLKTESNNEQTAFGGSNPYSKLEQDPRLVTLFAGYGFSKDYNEERGHMNSLTDVRETLRVNETTPGTCYSCKSAVNPKLWNQM
;
A
#
# COMPACT_ATOMS: atom_id res chain seq x y z
N MET A 1 12.00 61.76 23.88
CA MET A 1 12.74 60.48 23.88
C MET A 1 12.10 59.41 24.76
N LYS A 2 12.05 59.53 26.09
CA LYS A 2 11.54 58.47 26.98
C LYS A 2 10.07 58.04 26.68
N ARG A 3 9.17 59.00 26.46
CA ARG A 3 7.74 58.74 26.15
C ARG A 3 7.55 57.99 24.82
N THR A 4 8.32 58.32 23.80
CA THR A 4 8.30 57.63 22.49
C THR A 4 8.81 56.20 22.61
N ILE A 5 9.86 55.96 23.42
CA ILE A 5 10.39 54.63 23.70
C ILE A 5 9.32 53.76 24.39
N TRP A 6 8.63 54.26 25.42
CA TRP A 6 7.56 53.52 26.09
C TRP A 6 6.39 53.18 25.16
N ILE A 7 6.01 54.09 24.26
CA ILE A 7 4.96 53.85 23.27
C ILE A 7 5.38 52.75 22.28
N LEU A 8 6.61 52.82 21.76
CA LEU A 8 7.13 51.81 20.82
C LEU A 8 7.28 50.43 21.47
N THR A 9 7.81 50.37 22.70
CA THR A 9 7.89 49.12 23.46
C THR A 9 6.51 48.52 23.70
N GLY A 10 5.51 49.33 24.05
CA GLY A 10 4.13 48.87 24.21
C GLY A 10 3.56 48.27 22.93
N ILE A 11 3.77 48.93 21.79
CA ILE A 11 3.32 48.43 20.48
C ILE A 11 4.00 47.10 20.14
N ILE A 12 5.32 46.99 20.34
CA ILE A 12 6.07 45.75 20.05
C ILE A 12 5.57 44.60 20.92
N VAL A 13 5.32 44.84 22.22
CA VAL A 13 4.80 43.81 23.13
C VAL A 13 3.41 43.35 22.69
N ILE A 14 2.52 44.27 22.31
CA ILE A 14 1.17 43.94 21.83
C ILE A 14 1.24 43.11 20.54
N LEU A 15 2.10 43.51 19.58
CA LEU A 15 2.28 42.76 18.34
C LEU A 15 2.88 41.38 18.58
N ALA A 16 3.85 41.26 19.49
CA ALA A 16 4.45 39.97 19.85
C ALA A 16 3.42 39.04 20.50
N VAL A 17 2.59 39.55 21.43
CA VAL A 17 1.50 38.76 22.04
C VAL A 17 0.47 38.36 21.00
N GLY A 18 0.09 39.27 20.10
CA GLY A 18 -0.83 38.97 19.00
C GLY A 18 -0.29 37.89 18.06
N LEU A 19 1.00 37.94 17.73
CA LEU A 19 1.66 36.93 16.90
C LEU A 19 1.70 35.58 17.60
N VAL A 20 2.08 35.53 18.88
CA VAL A 20 2.11 34.27 19.65
C VAL A 20 0.71 33.66 19.74
N ALA A 21 -0.31 34.47 20.02
CA ALA A 21 -1.70 34.00 20.05
C ALA A 21 -2.16 33.45 18.70
N ALA A 22 -1.80 34.11 17.59
CA ALA A 22 -2.13 33.65 16.24
C ALA A 22 -1.43 32.32 15.91
N LEU A 23 -0.15 32.17 16.27
CA LEU A 23 0.61 30.94 16.05
C LEU A 23 0.04 29.77 16.87
N LEU A 24 -0.33 30.00 18.13
CA LEU A 24 -0.99 28.99 18.97
C LEU A 24 -2.36 28.60 18.39
N TYR A 25 -3.14 29.55 17.88
CA TYR A 25 -4.42 29.27 17.25
C TYR A 25 -4.27 28.44 15.96
N LEU A 26 -3.31 28.80 15.10
CA LEU A 26 -3.05 28.08 13.84
C LEU A 26 -2.48 26.68 14.08
N GLY A 27 -1.58 26.52 15.05
CA GLY A 27 -0.98 25.23 15.39
C GLY A 27 -1.93 24.26 16.09
N ASN A 28 -3.10 24.72 16.52
CA ASN A 28 -4.09 23.92 17.24
C ASN A 28 -5.42 23.79 16.47
N GLN A 29 -5.44 24.13 15.17
CA GLN A 29 -6.58 23.84 14.31
C GLN A 29 -6.69 22.31 14.11
N PRO A 30 -7.90 21.75 14.12
CA PRO A 30 -8.08 20.36 13.72
C PRO A 30 -7.64 20.19 12.26
N GLU A 31 -7.04 19.05 11.95
CA GLU A 31 -6.70 18.68 10.57
C GLU A 31 -7.94 18.84 9.68
N PRO A 32 -7.86 19.60 8.57
CA PRO A 32 -9.00 19.76 7.69
C PRO A 32 -9.44 18.39 7.18
N THR A 33 -10.73 18.08 7.31
CA THR A 33 -11.30 16.85 6.77
C THR A 33 -11.29 16.92 5.24
N ARG A 34 -10.20 16.45 4.65
CA ARG A 34 -9.98 16.45 3.20
C ARG A 34 -10.40 15.09 2.64
N GLY A 35 -11.39 15.08 1.75
CA GLY A 35 -11.81 13.88 1.03
C GLY A 35 -13.28 13.51 1.27
N VAL A 36 -13.62 12.27 0.89
CA VAL A 36 -14.96 11.70 1.09
C VAL A 36 -15.13 11.33 2.56
N GLN A 37 -16.23 11.75 3.17
CA GLN A 37 -16.56 11.34 4.54
C GLN A 37 -16.80 9.83 4.56
N PRO A 38 -16.12 9.06 5.42
CA PRO A 38 -16.26 7.62 5.45
C PRO A 38 -17.67 7.23 5.94
N ILE A 39 -18.27 6.24 5.27
CA ILE A 39 -19.51 5.58 5.66
C ILE A 39 -19.24 4.63 6.84
N VAL A 40 -18.10 3.93 6.80
CA VAL A 40 -17.63 3.04 7.86
C VAL A 40 -16.25 3.44 8.36
N THR A 41 -15.99 3.23 9.65
CA THR A 41 -14.66 3.42 10.22
C THR A 41 -13.77 2.26 9.79
N VAL A 42 -12.58 2.57 9.26
CA VAL A 42 -11.57 1.58 8.91
C VAL A 42 -10.53 1.57 10.03
N GLU A 43 -10.38 0.41 10.67
CA GLU A 43 -9.44 0.23 11.76
C GLU A 43 -7.98 0.35 11.30
N ALA A 44 -7.09 0.69 12.23
CA ALA A 44 -5.67 0.67 11.96
C ALA A 44 -5.23 -0.75 11.56
N MET A 45 -4.43 -0.85 10.49
CA MET A 45 -3.92 -2.11 9.95
C MET A 45 -5.01 -3.08 9.43
N GLU A 46 -6.15 -2.57 8.96
CA GLU A 46 -7.22 -3.37 8.31
C GLU A 46 -6.76 -3.91 6.94
N PRO A 47 -6.50 -5.23 6.79
CA PRO A 47 -6.03 -5.80 5.54
C PRO A 47 -7.16 -6.20 4.57
N ASP A 48 -8.41 -6.31 5.04
CA ASP A 48 -9.53 -6.74 4.21
C ASP A 48 -10.00 -5.60 3.31
N SER A 49 -9.68 -5.72 2.02
CA SER A 49 -10.03 -4.71 1.02
C SER A 49 -11.54 -4.49 0.86
N SER A 50 -12.38 -5.44 1.29
CA SER A 50 -13.84 -5.27 1.23
C SER A 50 -14.36 -4.22 2.22
N VAL A 51 -13.74 -4.09 3.40
CA VAL A 51 -14.06 -3.05 4.39
C VAL A 51 -13.71 -1.67 3.83
N TRP A 52 -12.59 -1.54 3.12
CA TRP A 52 -12.24 -0.32 2.39
C TRP A 52 -13.22 -0.03 1.26
N GLY A 53 -13.74 -1.07 0.61
CA GLY A 53 -14.69 -0.98 -0.50
C GLY A 53 -16.04 -0.37 -0.14
N GLU A 54 -16.44 -0.41 1.13
CA GLU A 54 -17.65 0.30 1.60
C GLU A 54 -17.52 1.82 1.47
N ASN A 55 -16.32 2.36 1.74
CA ASN A 55 -16.03 3.78 1.57
C ASN A 55 -15.63 4.15 0.13
N PHE A 56 -15.04 3.19 -0.61
CA PHE A 56 -14.46 3.40 -1.95
C PHE A 56 -14.96 2.36 -2.98
N PRO A 57 -16.27 2.32 -3.28
CA PRO A 57 -16.86 1.22 -4.06
C PRO A 57 -16.37 1.19 -5.53
N ASN A 58 -16.09 2.34 -6.13
CA ASN A 58 -15.57 2.40 -7.50
C ASN A 58 -14.14 1.82 -7.58
N GLN A 59 -13.29 2.15 -6.61
CA GLN A 59 -11.93 1.64 -6.53
C GLN A 59 -11.94 0.14 -6.27
N TYR A 60 -12.75 -0.30 -5.31
CA TYR A 60 -12.89 -1.72 -4.98
C TYR A 60 -13.43 -2.54 -6.15
N SER A 61 -14.47 -2.07 -6.84
CA SER A 61 -14.98 -2.76 -8.04
C SER A 61 -13.93 -2.85 -9.16
N THR A 62 -13.03 -1.88 -9.30
CA THR A 62 -11.91 -1.99 -10.25
C THR A 62 -10.81 -2.95 -9.79
N LEU A 63 -10.54 -3.06 -8.48
CA LEU A 63 -9.62 -4.04 -7.91
C LEU A 63 -10.09 -5.47 -8.19
N LEU A 64 -11.39 -5.74 -8.01
CA LEU A 64 -11.97 -7.06 -8.25
C LEU A 64 -11.81 -7.53 -9.70
N LYS A 65 -11.76 -6.61 -10.67
CA LYS A 65 -11.50 -6.98 -12.08
C LYS A 65 -10.14 -7.65 -12.28
N THR A 66 -9.19 -7.46 -11.37
CA THR A 66 -7.85 -8.08 -11.46
C THR A 66 -7.86 -9.58 -11.14
N GLU A 67 -8.98 -10.12 -10.66
CA GLU A 67 -9.13 -11.55 -10.45
C GLU A 67 -9.23 -12.32 -11.78
N SER A 68 -9.94 -11.75 -12.76
CA SER A 68 -10.38 -12.46 -13.96
C SER A 68 -9.93 -11.82 -15.29
N ASN A 69 -9.19 -10.72 -15.25
CA ASN A 69 -8.71 -10.03 -16.45
C ASN A 69 -7.55 -10.77 -17.14
N ASN A 70 -7.75 -12.02 -17.57
CA ASN A 70 -6.71 -12.86 -18.17
C ASN A 70 -6.52 -12.54 -19.66
N GLU A 71 -5.76 -11.48 -19.95
CA GLU A 71 -5.52 -11.00 -21.32
C GLU A 71 -4.08 -11.28 -21.74
N GLN A 72 -3.87 -11.52 -23.03
CA GLN A 72 -2.53 -11.69 -23.60
C GLN A 72 -2.20 -10.52 -24.52
N THR A 73 -0.97 -10.02 -24.39
CA THR A 73 -0.39 -8.99 -25.25
C THR A 73 0.83 -9.55 -26.00
N ALA A 74 1.47 -8.74 -26.83
CA ALA A 74 2.64 -9.16 -27.59
C ALA A 74 3.82 -9.66 -26.73
N PHE A 75 3.95 -9.19 -25.48
CA PHE A 75 5.14 -9.42 -24.64
C PHE A 75 4.82 -9.89 -23.22
N GLY A 76 3.59 -10.36 -22.96
CA GLY A 76 3.15 -10.78 -21.64
C GLY A 76 1.66 -10.54 -21.48
N GLY A 77 1.23 -10.11 -20.29
CA GLY A 77 -0.16 -9.74 -20.03
C GLY A 77 -0.55 -10.19 -18.64
N SER A 78 -1.70 -10.85 -18.55
CA SER A 78 -2.27 -11.38 -17.32
C SER A 78 -2.83 -12.79 -17.48
N ASN A 79 -2.65 -13.39 -18.65
CA ASN A 79 -2.92 -14.81 -18.86
C ASN A 79 -1.77 -15.66 -18.27
N PRO A 80 -2.00 -16.53 -17.26
CA PRO A 80 -0.95 -17.21 -16.52
C PRO A 80 -0.41 -18.45 -17.25
N TYR A 81 0.25 -18.26 -18.38
CA TYR A 81 0.92 -19.35 -19.11
C TYR A 81 2.32 -19.65 -18.54
N SER A 82 2.85 -20.84 -18.82
CA SER A 82 4.20 -21.23 -18.40
C SER A 82 5.28 -20.56 -19.25
N LYS A 83 6.12 -19.72 -18.62
CA LYS A 83 7.30 -19.13 -19.28
C LYS A 83 8.35 -20.20 -19.57
N LEU A 84 8.36 -21.30 -18.82
CA LEU A 84 9.26 -22.43 -19.05
C LEU A 84 8.90 -23.20 -20.33
N GLU A 85 7.61 -23.31 -20.65
CA GLU A 85 7.15 -23.90 -21.92
C GLU A 85 7.40 -22.96 -23.10
N GLN A 86 7.19 -21.65 -22.90
CA GLN A 86 7.42 -20.64 -23.92
C GLN A 86 8.92 -20.47 -24.26
N ASP A 87 9.80 -20.51 -23.25
CA ASP A 87 11.25 -20.49 -23.41
C ASP A 87 11.92 -21.64 -22.63
N PRO A 88 12.07 -22.82 -23.25
CA PRO A 88 12.69 -23.99 -22.61
C PRO A 88 14.14 -23.79 -22.16
N ARG A 89 14.83 -22.75 -22.63
CA ARG A 89 16.20 -22.42 -22.15
C ARG A 89 16.17 -22.04 -20.67
N LEU A 90 15.07 -21.46 -20.17
CA LEU A 90 14.91 -21.10 -18.77
C LEU A 90 15.02 -22.32 -17.83
N VAL A 91 14.57 -23.50 -18.27
CA VAL A 91 14.72 -24.74 -17.50
C VAL A 91 16.20 -25.08 -17.29
N THR A 92 17.03 -24.88 -18.32
CA THR A 92 18.48 -25.13 -18.25
C THR A 92 19.17 -24.05 -17.41
N LEU A 93 18.81 -22.78 -17.61
CA LEU A 93 19.42 -21.65 -16.89
C LEU A 93 19.10 -21.67 -15.39
N PHE A 94 17.92 -22.17 -15.01
CA PHE A 94 17.51 -22.28 -13.61
C PHE A 94 17.75 -23.67 -13.00
N ALA A 95 18.51 -24.54 -13.67
CA ALA A 95 18.74 -25.90 -13.22
C ALA A 95 19.26 -25.94 -11.76
N GLY A 96 18.59 -26.76 -10.93
CA GLY A 96 18.90 -26.87 -9.50
C GLY A 96 18.18 -25.86 -8.60
N TYR A 97 17.35 -24.98 -9.14
CA TYR A 97 16.60 -23.98 -8.39
C TYR A 97 15.07 -24.11 -8.59
N GLY A 98 14.26 -23.61 -7.65
CA GLY A 98 12.80 -23.75 -7.72
C GLY A 98 12.20 -23.22 -9.03
N PHE A 99 12.78 -22.15 -9.59
CA PHE A 99 12.32 -21.54 -10.84
C PHE A 99 12.42 -22.46 -12.06
N SER A 100 13.20 -23.55 -12.03
CA SER A 100 13.18 -24.54 -13.12
C SER A 100 11.97 -25.48 -13.06
N LYS A 101 11.21 -25.47 -11.97
CA LYS A 101 10.02 -26.30 -11.78
C LYS A 101 8.75 -25.60 -12.23
N ASP A 102 8.67 -24.30 -11.94
CA ASP A 102 7.48 -23.50 -12.21
C ASP A 102 7.84 -22.01 -12.26
N TYR A 103 7.44 -21.35 -13.35
CA TYR A 103 7.62 -19.92 -13.56
C TYR A 103 6.63 -19.46 -14.61
N ASN A 104 5.49 -18.93 -14.15
CA ASN A 104 4.39 -18.52 -15.01
C ASN A 104 4.39 -17.01 -15.23
N GLU A 105 3.70 -16.57 -16.28
CA GLU A 105 3.32 -15.18 -16.47
C GLU A 105 2.50 -14.69 -15.28
N GLU A 106 2.80 -13.46 -14.87
CA GLU A 106 2.15 -12.80 -13.75
C GLU A 106 0.70 -12.46 -14.11
N ARG A 107 -0.18 -12.41 -13.10
CA ARG A 107 -1.57 -11.98 -13.27
C ARG A 107 -2.00 -11.04 -12.16
N GLY A 108 -3.25 -10.60 -12.20
CA GLY A 108 -3.74 -9.51 -11.35
C GLY A 108 -3.67 -9.81 -9.85
N HIS A 109 -3.56 -8.73 -9.04
CA HIS A 109 -3.23 -8.80 -7.61
C HIS A 109 -4.19 -9.65 -6.76
N MET A 110 -5.46 -9.78 -7.15
CA MET A 110 -6.41 -10.66 -6.45
C MET A 110 -5.98 -12.14 -6.44
N ASN A 111 -5.10 -12.55 -7.37
CA ASN A 111 -4.56 -13.90 -7.44
C ASN A 111 -3.25 -14.09 -6.67
N SER A 112 -2.67 -13.04 -6.07
CA SER A 112 -1.35 -13.07 -5.43
C SER A 112 -1.16 -14.21 -4.43
N LEU A 113 -2.16 -14.45 -3.57
CA LEU A 113 -2.14 -15.52 -2.57
C LEU A 113 -2.41 -16.90 -3.17
N THR A 114 -3.25 -16.99 -4.21
CA THR A 114 -3.51 -18.23 -4.94
C THR A 114 -2.23 -18.71 -5.62
N ASP A 115 -1.58 -17.83 -6.38
CA ASP A 115 -0.40 -18.16 -7.19
C ASP A 115 0.82 -18.56 -6.32
N VAL A 116 1.03 -17.90 -5.18
CA VAL A 116 2.14 -18.26 -4.28
C VAL A 116 1.89 -19.58 -3.54
N ARG A 117 0.62 -19.98 -3.37
CA ARG A 117 0.26 -21.26 -2.74
C ARG A 117 0.29 -22.42 -3.72
N GLU A 118 -0.04 -22.17 -4.98
CA GLU A 118 -0.11 -23.20 -6.02
C GLU A 118 1.23 -23.43 -6.73
N THR A 119 2.16 -22.47 -6.68
CA THR A 119 3.45 -22.60 -7.38
C THR A 119 4.30 -23.77 -6.88
N LEU A 120 4.91 -24.51 -7.80
CA LEU A 120 5.78 -25.64 -7.46
C LEU A 120 7.16 -25.22 -6.90
N ARG A 121 7.38 -23.91 -6.78
CA ARG A 121 8.59 -23.33 -6.18
C ARG A 121 8.58 -23.37 -4.66
N VAL A 122 7.40 -23.32 -4.05
CA VAL A 122 7.22 -23.27 -2.60
C VAL A 122 6.99 -24.68 -2.07
N ASN A 123 7.61 -24.99 -0.93
CA ASN A 123 7.49 -26.27 -0.23
C ASN A 123 7.57 -26.05 1.30
N GLU A 124 7.51 -27.13 2.07
CA GLU A 124 7.54 -27.13 3.54
C GLU A 124 8.80 -26.51 4.16
N THR A 125 9.91 -26.45 3.41
CA THR A 125 11.17 -25.84 3.86
C THR A 125 11.33 -24.37 3.44
N THR A 126 10.38 -23.84 2.67
CA THR A 126 10.46 -22.48 2.15
C THR A 126 10.24 -21.45 3.27
N PRO A 127 11.12 -20.45 3.44
CA PRO A 127 10.97 -19.44 4.48
C PRO A 127 9.68 -18.60 4.30
N GLY A 128 9.06 -18.23 5.42
CA GLY A 128 7.87 -17.38 5.44
C GLY A 128 8.05 -16.01 4.78
N THR A 129 9.29 -15.55 4.59
CA THR A 129 9.64 -14.32 3.87
C THR A 129 9.06 -14.27 2.45
N CYS A 130 8.77 -15.42 1.82
CA CYS A 130 8.09 -15.45 0.52
C CYS A 130 6.70 -14.78 0.54
N TYR A 131 6.05 -14.68 1.70
CA TYR A 131 4.76 -14.01 1.86
C TYR A 131 4.87 -12.50 2.10
N SER A 132 6.07 -11.94 2.34
CA SER A 132 6.27 -10.53 2.71
C SER A 132 5.66 -9.53 1.71
N CYS A 133 5.59 -9.89 0.43
CA CYS A 133 4.99 -9.07 -0.63
C CYS A 133 3.65 -9.63 -1.16
N LYS A 134 3.02 -10.56 -0.45
CA LYS A 134 1.82 -11.28 -0.93
C LYS A 134 0.52 -10.89 -0.23
N SER A 135 0.59 -10.27 0.93
CA SER A 135 -0.60 -9.88 1.72
C SER A 135 -0.37 -8.60 2.51
N ALA A 136 -1.42 -7.80 2.66
CA ALA A 136 -1.43 -6.61 3.51
C ALA A 136 -1.44 -6.94 5.01
N VAL A 137 -1.72 -8.19 5.41
CA VAL A 137 -1.75 -8.59 6.84
C VAL A 137 -0.36 -8.61 7.49
N ASN A 138 0.70 -8.62 6.68
CA ASN A 138 2.06 -8.85 7.14
C ASN A 138 2.51 -7.93 8.28
N PRO A 139 2.30 -6.60 8.25
CA PRO A 139 2.80 -5.78 9.34
C PRO A 139 1.99 -5.95 10.64
N LYS A 140 0.71 -6.38 10.55
CA LYS A 140 -0.05 -6.82 11.73
C LYS A 140 0.56 -8.09 12.33
N LEU A 141 0.93 -9.05 11.47
CA LEU A 141 1.57 -10.30 11.90
C LEU A 141 2.96 -10.05 12.50
N TRP A 142 3.78 -9.19 11.90
CA TRP A 142 5.11 -8.86 12.41
C TRP A 142 5.07 -8.19 13.79
N ASN A 143 4.03 -7.40 14.08
CA ASN A 143 3.83 -6.82 15.42
C ASN A 143 3.49 -7.86 16.50
N GLN A 144 3.16 -9.10 16.13
CA GLN A 144 2.80 -10.18 17.04
C GLN A 144 3.94 -11.19 17.27
N MET A 145 5.06 -11.03 16.56
CA MET A 145 6.26 -11.88 16.67
C MET A 145 7.24 -11.29 17.70
#